data_AF-A0A940VGD1-F1
#
_entry.id   AF-A0A940VGD1-F1
#
_cell.length_a   1.000
_cell.length_b   1.000
_cell.length_c   1.000
_cell.angle_alpha   90.00
_cell.angle_beta   90.00
_cell.angle_gamma   90.00
#
_symmetry.space_group_name_H-M   'P 1'
#
loop_
_entity.id
_entity.type
_entity.pdbx_description
1 polymer ?
#
loop_
_entity_poly.entity_id
_entity_poly.type
_entity_poly.pdbx_seq_one_letter_code
_entity_poly.pdbx_strand_id
1 'polypeptide(L)'
;MSKKLGIPFRLAVLMMLILTPALLGAQGEPVLKWHTFLGSLSDDAQPHIAVDRSGNVYLAGWSEATWGNPINPHSGDRDAFVAKLNRNGELEWNTFLGSPYHDQAEEIAMDGSGNVYVVGWSEGTWGIPSEPFPAYCAGAFVAKLNSNGELQWYRFMTQSGCKWGLAAAVDANGDVYVGGWGWLKWETPPSLDDAGSFVAKLDSSGVEMWHALLVGTGPFGLEALAVDVDGNVYAAGRSEATWGNPINPHSGGVDGFVAKLNNTGGLKWNTFMGSSGTDFLEGIALDGSGNVYVGGMSEATWGTPINPYGGGAFAAKLDSSGVRQWHTFIEGPYCWDIAVDGGQKVYVTGVWAGEGHTGFVAALNRDGVLQWETGLEAILESIALDRSGNIYAAGQLDWTWGTPVNPHAGGWDALVAKMGSTFEIDIDIKPGSQPNSINLGSNGTVPVAILSTPDFDASSVKPDSVTLAGATVRVTGKGTPMASLQDVNGDGVPDLVVHVSTEALEVTGGTDVEVVLSGLTVDGRLIEGRDTIRVVR
;
A
#
# COMPACT_ATOMS: atom_id res chain seq x y z
N MET A 1 -3.52 37.61 -50.62
CA MET A 1 -4.96 37.47 -50.36
C MET A 1 -5.33 36.00 -50.50
N SER A 2 -5.48 35.30 -49.39
CA SER A 2 -5.95 33.91 -49.32
C SER A 2 -6.77 33.77 -48.06
N LYS A 3 -7.97 33.21 -48.21
CA LYS A 3 -9.10 33.22 -47.27
C LYS A 3 -8.81 32.38 -46.03
N LYS A 4 -9.02 32.97 -44.84
CA LYS A 4 -9.26 32.22 -43.59
C LYS A 4 -10.59 31.46 -43.76
N LEU A 5 -10.53 30.13 -43.81
CA LEU A 5 -11.67 29.27 -43.52
C LEU A 5 -11.68 29.02 -42.01
N GLY A 6 -12.67 29.58 -41.32
CA GLY A 6 -12.95 29.26 -39.93
C GLY A 6 -13.63 27.90 -39.85
N ILE A 7 -13.05 27.00 -39.08
CA ILE A 7 -13.73 25.80 -38.56
C ILE A 7 -14.17 26.18 -37.14
N PRO A 8 -15.47 26.13 -36.80
CA PRO A 8 -15.92 26.49 -35.46
C PRO A 8 -15.58 25.35 -34.50
N PHE A 9 -14.61 25.57 -33.62
CA PHE A 9 -14.45 24.81 -32.38
C PHE A 9 -15.74 25.00 -31.57
N ARG A 10 -16.62 24.00 -31.59
CA ARG A 10 -17.72 23.93 -30.63
C ARG A 10 -17.10 23.58 -29.28
N LEU A 11 -16.91 24.63 -28.50
CA LEU A 11 -16.66 24.62 -27.07
C LEU A 11 -17.81 23.85 -26.39
N ALA A 12 -17.67 22.54 -26.23
CA ALA A 12 -18.46 21.80 -25.26
C ALA A 12 -17.84 22.07 -23.90
N VAL A 13 -18.20 23.22 -23.32
CA VAL A 13 -18.04 23.46 -21.89
C VAL A 13 -19.00 22.50 -21.21
N LEU A 14 -18.55 21.28 -20.92
CA LEU A 14 -19.18 20.49 -19.86
C LEU A 14 -18.67 21.10 -18.55
N MET A 15 -19.37 22.14 -18.11
CA MET A 15 -19.25 22.67 -16.76
C MET A 15 -19.79 21.58 -15.84
N MET A 16 -18.96 20.60 -15.49
CA MET A 16 -19.25 19.72 -14.37
C MET A 16 -19.21 20.64 -13.15
N LEU A 17 -20.36 20.70 -12.49
CA LEU A 17 -20.51 21.31 -11.17
C LEU A 17 -19.38 20.76 -10.31
N ILE A 18 -18.39 21.59 -9.98
CA ILE A 18 -17.56 21.38 -8.81
C ILE A 18 -18.54 21.56 -7.65
N LEU A 19 -19.20 20.47 -7.27
CA LEU A 19 -19.71 20.33 -5.92
C LEU A 19 -18.48 20.41 -5.04
N THR A 20 -18.30 21.57 -4.42
CA THR A 20 -17.58 21.69 -3.15
C THR A 20 -17.83 20.43 -2.32
N PRO A 21 -16.80 19.76 -1.75
CA PRO A 21 -17.03 18.67 -0.83
C PRO A 21 -17.58 19.28 0.47
N ALA A 22 -18.88 19.51 0.47
CA ALA A 22 -19.65 19.85 1.64
C ALA A 22 -20.73 18.78 1.76
N LEU A 23 -20.41 17.79 2.60
CA LEU A 23 -21.37 17.16 3.50
C LEU A 23 -22.53 16.43 2.82
N LEU A 24 -22.22 15.30 2.15
CA LEU A 24 -23.04 14.08 2.18
C LEU A 24 -22.17 12.95 1.63
N GLY A 25 -21.40 12.28 2.50
CA GLY A 25 -20.71 11.05 2.09
C GLY A 25 -21.75 10.01 1.70
N ALA A 26 -21.60 9.40 0.53
CA ALA A 26 -22.27 8.13 0.28
C ALA A 26 -21.80 7.14 1.37
N GLN A 27 -22.71 6.39 1.98
CA GLN A 27 -22.36 5.47 3.07
C GLN A 27 -21.22 4.54 2.65
N GLY A 28 -20.09 4.60 3.36
CA GLY A 28 -18.98 3.66 3.22
C GLY A 28 -17.78 4.12 2.38
N GLU A 29 -17.81 5.32 1.80
CA GLU A 29 -16.63 5.95 1.19
C GLU A 29 -15.60 6.36 2.26
N PRO A 30 -14.30 6.16 2.01
CA PRO A 30 -13.28 6.57 2.94
C PRO A 30 -13.10 8.08 2.89
N VAL A 31 -12.75 8.68 4.03
CA VAL A 31 -12.42 10.10 4.09
C VAL A 31 -10.92 10.26 4.08
N LEU A 32 -10.39 11.17 3.25
CA LEU A 32 -9.00 11.60 3.30
C LEU A 32 -8.69 12.14 4.69
N LYS A 33 -7.81 11.47 5.43
CA LYS A 33 -7.42 11.81 6.81
C LYS A 33 -6.32 12.84 6.81
N TRP A 34 -5.27 12.52 6.08
CA TRP A 34 -4.14 13.38 5.86
C TRP A 34 -3.49 13.00 4.54
N HIS A 35 -2.73 13.93 4.00
CA HIS A 35 -1.77 13.69 2.94
C HIS A 35 -0.51 14.48 3.26
N THR A 36 0.62 14.06 2.72
CA THR A 36 1.86 14.82 2.79
C THR A 36 2.69 14.58 1.54
N PHE A 37 3.59 15.51 1.26
CA PHE A 37 4.56 15.42 0.19
C PHE A 37 5.95 15.22 0.79
N LEU A 38 6.72 14.34 0.17
CA LEU A 38 8.13 14.15 0.46
C LEU A 38 8.93 14.52 -0.77
N GLY A 39 10.06 15.18 -0.55
CA GLY A 39 10.92 15.57 -1.64
C GLY A 39 11.66 16.87 -1.41
N SER A 40 12.41 17.22 -2.43
CA SER A 40 13.19 18.41 -2.62
C SER A 40 12.42 19.44 -3.46
N LEU A 41 13.12 20.41 -4.05
CA LEU A 41 12.53 21.29 -5.06
C LEU A 41 12.73 20.77 -6.50
N SER A 42 13.34 19.59 -6.65
CA SER A 42 13.58 18.90 -7.93
C SER A 42 12.62 17.71 -8.03
N ASP A 43 12.81 16.81 -9.00
CA ASP A 43 11.93 15.64 -9.12
C ASP A 43 12.22 14.60 -8.01
N ASP A 44 11.15 14.14 -7.39
CA ASP A 44 11.04 13.18 -6.30
C ASP A 44 9.81 12.29 -6.58
N ALA A 45 10.02 11.09 -7.09
CA ALA A 45 8.95 10.42 -7.84
C ALA A 45 8.94 8.90 -7.66
N GLN A 46 7.85 8.32 -8.17
CA GLN A 46 7.54 6.89 -8.17
C GLN A 46 7.65 6.21 -6.79
N PRO A 47 6.95 6.70 -5.76
CA PRO A 47 7.03 6.10 -4.43
C PRO A 47 6.18 4.83 -4.32
N HIS A 48 6.83 3.72 -3.94
CA HIS A 48 6.20 2.49 -3.47
C HIS A 48 6.00 2.55 -1.95
N ILE A 49 4.93 1.94 -1.45
CA ILE A 49 4.52 2.07 -0.04
C ILE A 49 4.41 0.74 0.69
N ALA A 50 4.90 0.72 1.93
CA ALA A 50 4.63 -0.34 2.88
C ALA A 50 4.16 0.29 4.21
N VAL A 51 3.23 -0.36 4.92
CA VAL A 51 2.70 0.14 6.21
C VAL A 51 2.84 -0.91 7.30
N ASP A 52 3.35 -0.50 8.46
CA ASP A 52 3.49 -1.39 9.60
C ASP A 52 2.18 -1.55 10.39
N ARG A 53 2.20 -2.47 11.36
CA ARG A 53 1.04 -2.78 12.21
C ARG A 53 0.59 -1.62 13.10
N SER A 54 1.43 -0.62 13.30
CA SER A 54 1.18 0.58 14.11
C SER A 54 0.71 1.77 13.25
N GLY A 55 0.61 1.59 11.93
CA GLY A 55 0.23 2.62 10.98
C GLY A 55 1.38 3.54 10.56
N ASN A 56 2.63 3.19 10.87
CA ASN A 56 3.78 3.92 10.33
C ASN A 56 3.97 3.54 8.87
N VAL A 57 4.33 4.54 8.08
CA VAL A 57 4.42 4.44 6.63
C VAL A 57 5.88 4.42 6.21
N TYR A 58 6.22 3.57 5.26
CA TYR A 58 7.53 3.48 4.66
C TYR A 58 7.37 3.69 3.16
N LEU A 59 8.20 4.57 2.60
CA LEU A 59 8.19 4.89 1.18
C LEU A 59 9.59 4.65 0.61
N ALA A 60 9.65 4.12 -0.60
CA ALA A 60 10.86 4.11 -1.40
C ALA A 60 10.56 4.57 -2.82
N GLY A 61 11.45 5.39 -3.38
CA GLY A 61 11.34 5.90 -4.74
C GLY A 61 12.68 6.48 -5.16
N TRP A 62 12.68 7.51 -6.01
CA TRP A 62 13.89 8.22 -6.40
C TRP A 62 13.76 9.72 -6.22
N SER A 63 14.90 10.39 -6.10
CA SER A 63 14.99 11.83 -5.88
C SER A 63 16.25 12.40 -6.52
N GLU A 64 16.17 13.61 -7.07
CA GLU A 64 17.30 14.32 -7.71
C GLU A 64 18.07 15.25 -6.76
N ALA A 65 17.63 15.38 -5.50
CA ALA A 65 18.32 16.23 -4.54
C ALA A 65 18.13 15.79 -3.08
N THR A 66 19.06 16.22 -2.22
CA THR A 66 18.91 16.03 -0.77
C THR A 66 17.71 16.81 -0.23
N TRP A 67 16.90 16.17 0.61
CA TRP A 67 15.83 16.81 1.38
C TRP A 67 15.75 16.29 2.82
N GLY A 68 15.20 17.11 3.71
CA GLY A 68 15.14 16.81 5.15
C GLY A 68 16.52 16.77 5.82
N ASN A 69 16.69 15.85 6.77
CA ASN A 69 17.96 15.57 7.46
C ASN A 69 18.30 14.08 7.32
N PRO A 70 18.81 13.64 6.15
CA PRO A 70 19.00 12.24 5.88
C PRO A 70 20.12 11.60 6.71
N ILE A 71 19.96 10.30 6.97
CA ILE A 71 21.00 9.44 7.53
C ILE A 71 22.21 9.39 6.58
N ASN A 72 21.97 9.15 5.29
CA ASN A 72 22.96 9.28 4.23
C ASN A 72 22.46 10.28 3.18
N PRO A 73 23.23 11.32 2.81
CA PRO A 73 22.80 12.33 1.85
C PRO A 73 22.81 11.80 0.41
N HIS A 74 22.03 12.47 -0.45
CA HIS A 74 22.07 12.28 -1.90
C HIS A 74 23.50 12.51 -2.45
N SER A 75 23.90 11.72 -3.44
CA SER A 75 25.28 11.54 -3.86
C SER A 75 25.50 11.56 -5.38
N GLY A 76 24.44 11.52 -6.18
CA GLY A 76 24.52 11.44 -7.65
C GLY A 76 23.65 12.45 -8.40
N ASP A 77 23.26 12.07 -9.61
CA ASP A 77 22.27 12.79 -10.42
C ASP A 77 20.84 12.47 -9.96
N ARG A 78 20.64 11.25 -9.44
CA ARG A 78 19.39 10.77 -8.90
C ARG A 78 19.66 9.58 -7.99
N ASP A 79 19.24 9.65 -6.74
CA ASP A 79 19.42 8.54 -5.79
C ASP A 79 18.08 7.90 -5.42
N ALA A 80 18.12 6.60 -5.12
CA ALA A 80 16.99 5.95 -4.46
C ALA A 80 16.84 6.54 -3.05
N PHE A 81 15.63 6.90 -2.65
CA PHE A 81 15.35 7.31 -1.27
C PHE A 81 14.55 6.24 -0.55
N VAL A 82 14.70 6.21 0.78
CA VAL A 82 13.83 5.48 1.68
C VAL A 82 13.42 6.41 2.81
N ALA A 83 12.14 6.47 3.12
CA ALA A 83 11.61 7.36 4.15
C ALA A 83 10.62 6.62 5.05
N LYS A 84 10.60 7.00 6.33
CA LYS A 84 9.60 6.56 7.29
C LYS A 84 8.82 7.75 7.83
N LEU A 85 7.50 7.63 7.82
CA LEU A 85 6.57 8.55 8.45
C LEU A 85 5.84 7.85 9.58
N ASN A 86 5.50 8.60 10.63
CA ASN A 86 4.62 8.09 11.67
C ASN A 86 3.16 8.02 11.19
N ARG A 87 2.27 7.48 12.03
CA ARG A 87 0.83 7.36 11.75
C ARG A 87 0.10 8.66 11.43
N ASN A 88 0.69 9.81 11.76
CA ASN A 88 0.14 11.14 11.52
C ASN A 88 0.68 11.77 10.22
N GLY A 89 1.53 11.07 9.48
CA GLY A 89 2.15 11.58 8.25
C GLY A 89 3.38 12.47 8.51
N GLU A 90 3.95 12.46 9.72
CA GLU A 90 5.15 13.23 10.02
C GLU A 90 6.41 12.39 9.72
N LEU A 91 7.36 12.97 8.99
CA LEU A 91 8.64 12.32 8.65
C LEU A 91 9.47 12.04 9.92
N GLU A 92 9.79 10.77 10.18
CA GLU A 92 10.67 10.35 11.28
C GLU A 92 12.13 10.26 10.85
N TRP A 93 12.39 9.63 9.70
CA TRP A 93 13.72 9.53 9.11
C TRP A 93 13.62 9.36 7.60
N ASN A 94 14.69 9.75 6.89
CA ASN A 94 14.92 9.38 5.51
C ASN A 94 16.41 9.02 5.31
N THR A 95 16.72 8.37 4.20
CA THR A 95 18.07 8.02 3.79
C THR A 95 18.12 7.86 2.28
N PHE A 96 19.26 8.17 1.68
CA PHE A 96 19.51 7.94 0.26
C PHE A 96 20.43 6.74 0.08
N LEU A 97 20.14 5.95 -0.96
CA LEU A 97 20.92 4.81 -1.40
C LEU A 97 21.30 5.07 -2.85
N GLY A 98 22.60 5.16 -3.13
CA GLY A 98 22.98 5.46 -4.49
C GLY A 98 24.47 5.49 -4.79
N SER A 99 24.72 5.82 -6.04
CA SER A 99 26.01 6.04 -6.64
C SER A 99 26.09 7.48 -7.16
N PRO A 100 27.23 7.93 -7.72
CA PRO A 100 27.27 9.22 -8.41
C PRO A 100 26.41 9.33 -9.68
N TYR A 101 25.68 8.29 -10.08
CA TYR A 101 24.86 8.22 -11.30
C TYR A 101 23.37 8.12 -10.96
N HIS A 102 22.55 7.52 -11.82
CA HIS A 102 21.14 7.29 -11.53
C HIS A 102 20.91 5.99 -10.77
N ASP A 103 20.19 6.11 -9.66
CA ASP A 103 19.74 5.03 -8.80
C ASP A 103 18.24 5.22 -8.53
N GLN A 104 17.50 4.12 -8.42
CA GLN A 104 16.06 4.15 -8.23
C GLN A 104 15.60 2.93 -7.45
N ALA A 105 14.75 3.15 -6.44
CA ALA A 105 13.96 2.09 -5.83
C ALA A 105 12.70 1.86 -6.67
N GLU A 106 12.35 0.59 -6.88
CA GLU A 106 11.18 0.15 -7.65
C GLU A 106 10.16 -0.59 -6.77
N GLU A 107 10.53 -1.03 -5.56
CA GLU A 107 9.58 -1.69 -4.64
C GLU A 107 10.14 -1.68 -3.20
N ILE A 108 9.25 -1.67 -2.21
CA ILE A 108 9.59 -1.75 -0.79
C ILE A 108 8.74 -2.80 -0.07
N ALA A 109 9.39 -3.73 0.61
CA ALA A 109 8.75 -4.71 1.48
C ALA A 109 9.28 -4.59 2.92
N MET A 110 8.52 -5.04 3.91
CA MET A 110 8.96 -5.00 5.31
C MET A 110 8.77 -6.34 6.03
N ASP A 111 9.63 -6.63 6.99
CA ASP A 111 9.42 -7.72 7.94
C ASP A 111 8.64 -7.28 9.18
N GLY A 112 8.19 -8.26 9.98
CA GLY A 112 7.45 -8.01 11.21
C GLY A 112 8.25 -7.30 12.33
N SER A 113 9.56 -7.09 12.15
CA SER A 113 10.42 -6.34 13.06
C SER A 113 10.62 -4.89 12.62
N GLY A 114 10.01 -4.48 11.50
CA GLY A 114 10.13 -3.13 10.94
C GLY A 114 11.44 -2.89 10.18
N ASN A 115 12.18 -3.95 9.80
CA ASN A 115 13.24 -3.80 8.80
C ASN A 115 12.59 -3.72 7.42
N VAL A 116 13.14 -2.86 6.57
CA VAL A 116 12.67 -2.67 5.20
C VAL A 116 13.67 -3.22 4.20
N TYR A 117 13.14 -3.79 3.13
CA TYR A 117 13.87 -4.37 2.01
C TYR A 117 13.46 -3.59 0.77
N VAL A 118 14.44 -2.99 0.14
CA VAL A 118 14.25 -2.14 -1.04
C VAL A 118 14.92 -2.81 -2.21
N VAL A 119 14.19 -2.92 -3.31
CA VAL A 119 14.74 -3.41 -4.58
C VAL A 119 14.63 -2.32 -5.62
N GLY A 120 15.55 -2.34 -6.56
CA GLY A 120 15.68 -1.27 -7.53
C GLY A 120 16.90 -1.46 -8.40
N TRP A 121 17.31 -0.42 -9.11
CA TRP A 121 18.48 -0.45 -9.98
C TRP A 121 19.41 0.73 -9.74
N SER A 122 20.69 0.52 -10.05
CA SER A 122 21.75 1.51 -9.95
C SER A 122 22.62 1.53 -11.19
N GLU A 123 22.98 2.71 -11.70
CA GLU A 123 23.97 2.88 -12.77
C GLU A 123 25.42 2.87 -12.26
N GLY A 124 25.64 2.71 -10.95
CA GLY A 124 26.97 2.62 -10.34
C GLY A 124 27.07 1.64 -9.17
N THR A 125 28.29 1.28 -8.80
CA THR A 125 28.50 0.47 -7.59
C THR A 125 28.50 1.34 -6.35
N TRP A 126 27.95 0.84 -5.24
CA TRP A 126 27.97 1.54 -3.96
C TRP A 126 29.25 1.23 -3.16
N GLY A 127 29.64 2.18 -2.30
CA GLY A 127 30.67 2.12 -1.24
C GLY A 127 31.69 0.97 -1.19
N ILE A 128 32.02 0.51 0.02
CA ILE A 128 32.89 -0.65 0.30
C ILE A 128 32.17 -1.55 1.33
N PRO A 129 32.03 -2.87 1.10
CA PRO A 129 32.53 -3.62 -0.06
C PRO A 129 31.75 -3.23 -1.31
N SER A 130 32.45 -2.96 -2.41
CA SER A 130 31.81 -2.74 -3.71
C SER A 130 31.53 -4.08 -4.36
N GLU A 131 30.31 -4.30 -4.82
CA GLU A 131 29.93 -5.46 -5.61
C GLU A 131 29.79 -5.03 -7.09
N PRO A 132 30.80 -5.23 -7.94
CA PRO A 132 30.80 -4.72 -9.30
C PRO A 132 29.85 -5.48 -10.24
N PHE A 133 29.18 -4.73 -11.11
CA PHE A 133 28.41 -5.22 -12.25
C PHE A 133 28.91 -4.55 -13.55
N PRO A 134 28.59 -5.09 -14.74
CA PRO A 134 29.13 -4.56 -15.99
C PRO A 134 28.74 -3.10 -16.26
N ALA A 135 29.73 -2.26 -16.59
CA ALA A 135 29.61 -0.81 -16.72
C ALA A 135 28.71 -0.27 -17.86
N TYR A 136 28.06 -1.13 -18.65
CA TYR A 136 27.17 -0.71 -19.74
C TYR A 136 25.68 -0.90 -19.40
N CYS A 137 25.35 -1.15 -18.14
CA CYS A 137 24.02 -1.56 -17.68
C CYS A 137 23.80 -1.15 -16.23
N ALA A 138 22.59 -0.72 -15.87
CA ALA A 138 22.19 -0.57 -14.47
C ALA A 138 22.12 -1.95 -13.79
N GLY A 139 22.66 -2.08 -12.58
CA GLY A 139 22.62 -3.29 -11.76
C GLY A 139 21.39 -3.30 -10.86
N ALA A 140 20.61 -4.38 -10.88
CA ALA A 140 19.53 -4.58 -9.93
C ALA A 140 20.10 -4.83 -8.53
N PHE A 141 19.59 -4.14 -7.51
CA PHE A 141 20.02 -4.28 -6.14
C PHE A 141 18.88 -4.77 -5.23
N VAL A 142 19.29 -5.32 -4.09
CA VAL A 142 18.46 -5.57 -2.92
C VAL A 142 19.20 -4.96 -1.74
N ALA A 143 18.52 -4.11 -0.97
CA ALA A 143 19.08 -3.46 0.21
C ALA A 143 18.17 -3.69 1.42
N LYS A 144 18.76 -4.05 2.57
CA LYS A 144 18.05 -4.16 3.84
C LYS A 144 18.44 -2.99 4.75
N LEU A 145 17.45 -2.28 5.26
CA LEU A 145 17.62 -1.25 6.29
C LEU A 145 16.88 -1.68 7.56
N ASN A 146 17.44 -1.32 8.72
CA ASN A 146 16.76 -1.56 9.98
C ASN A 146 15.63 -0.54 10.23
N SER A 147 14.89 -0.69 11.32
CA SER A 147 13.77 0.20 11.69
C SER A 147 14.17 1.67 11.90
N ASN A 148 15.46 1.95 12.07
CA ASN A 148 16.02 3.29 12.23
C ASN A 148 16.55 3.86 10.91
N GLY A 149 16.39 3.16 9.78
CA GLY A 149 16.85 3.59 8.45
C GLY A 149 18.35 3.34 8.19
N GLU A 150 19.03 2.57 9.04
CA GLU A 150 20.45 2.25 8.84
C GLU A 150 20.60 1.04 7.91
N LEU A 151 21.38 1.19 6.83
CA LEU A 151 21.70 0.12 5.88
C LEU A 151 22.45 -1.02 6.60
N GLN A 152 21.89 -2.23 6.56
CA GLN A 152 22.45 -3.43 7.18
C GLN A 152 23.30 -4.23 6.19
N TRP A 153 22.76 -4.44 4.99
CA TRP A 153 23.45 -5.06 3.87
C TRP A 153 22.78 -4.64 2.56
N TYR A 154 23.52 -4.75 1.47
CA TYR A 154 22.99 -4.65 0.12
C TYR A 154 23.74 -5.62 -0.79
N ARG A 155 23.12 -6.02 -1.90
CA ARG A 155 23.73 -6.88 -2.92
C ARG A 155 23.24 -6.50 -4.29
N PHE A 156 24.10 -6.68 -5.29
CA PHE A 156 23.68 -6.61 -6.70
C PHE A 156 23.36 -8.02 -7.20
N MET A 157 22.16 -8.19 -7.76
CA MET A 157 21.59 -9.51 -8.07
C MET A 157 22.05 -10.07 -9.41
N THR A 158 22.63 -9.26 -10.31
CA THR A 158 22.81 -9.69 -11.70
C THR A 158 24.07 -9.16 -12.37
N GLN A 159 24.71 -10.02 -13.17
CA GLN A 159 25.96 -9.72 -13.88
C GLN A 159 25.81 -9.49 -15.40
N SER A 160 24.60 -9.35 -15.96
CA SER A 160 24.37 -8.58 -17.21
C SER A 160 22.90 -8.57 -17.66
N GLY A 161 22.34 -7.41 -17.98
CA GLY A 161 21.09 -7.23 -18.74
C GLY A 161 20.30 -5.99 -18.29
N CYS A 162 19.94 -5.08 -19.19
CA CYS A 162 19.45 -3.72 -18.85
C CYS A 162 17.99 -3.67 -18.36
N LYS A 163 17.75 -2.75 -17.40
CA LYS A 163 16.49 -2.19 -16.82
C LYS A 163 15.26 -3.10 -16.77
N TRP A 164 14.74 -3.35 -15.56
CA TRP A 164 13.73 -4.37 -15.27
C TRP A 164 12.64 -3.82 -14.35
N GLY A 165 11.43 -4.38 -14.47
CA GLY A 165 10.49 -4.40 -13.35
C GLY A 165 11.08 -5.27 -12.24
N LEU A 166 11.09 -4.75 -11.02
CA LEU A 166 11.60 -5.44 -9.84
C LEU A 166 10.51 -5.48 -8.78
N ALA A 167 10.29 -6.65 -8.22
CA ALA A 167 9.32 -6.88 -7.17
C ALA A 167 9.98 -7.51 -5.96
N ALA A 168 9.48 -7.20 -4.77
CA ALA A 168 9.94 -7.78 -3.52
C ALA A 168 8.77 -8.24 -2.66
N ALA A 169 8.96 -9.35 -1.95
CA ALA A 169 8.08 -9.79 -0.88
C ALA A 169 8.92 -10.35 0.27
N VAL A 170 8.44 -10.25 1.51
CA VAL A 170 9.20 -10.69 2.70
C VAL A 170 8.34 -11.62 3.53
N ASP A 171 8.90 -12.76 3.94
CA ASP A 171 8.20 -13.71 4.81
C ASP A 171 8.38 -13.38 6.30
N ALA A 172 7.66 -14.12 7.15
CA ALA A 172 7.68 -13.90 8.59
C ALA A 172 9.04 -14.17 9.26
N ASN A 173 9.97 -14.86 8.59
CA ASN A 173 11.34 -15.07 9.07
C ASN A 173 12.28 -13.93 8.67
N GLY A 174 11.81 -12.98 7.85
CA GLY A 174 12.63 -11.92 7.28
C GLY A 174 13.45 -12.38 6.09
N ASP A 175 13.10 -13.50 5.45
CA ASP A 175 13.68 -13.86 4.16
C ASP A 175 12.99 -13.03 3.06
N VAL A 176 13.78 -12.50 2.12
CA VAL A 176 13.28 -11.67 1.03
C VAL A 176 13.25 -12.45 -0.27
N TYR A 177 12.15 -12.33 -0.99
CA TYR A 177 11.91 -12.89 -2.31
C TYR A 177 11.95 -11.73 -3.30
N VAL A 178 12.78 -11.87 -4.31
CA VAL A 178 13.05 -10.82 -5.29
C VAL A 178 12.77 -11.39 -6.66
N GLY A 179 11.96 -10.68 -7.43
CA GLY A 179 11.58 -11.08 -8.77
C GLY A 179 11.77 -9.95 -9.74
N GLY A 180 11.83 -10.32 -11.01
CA GLY A 180 11.87 -9.37 -12.11
C GLY A 180 12.00 -10.11 -13.42
N TRP A 181 12.18 -9.37 -14.50
CA TRP A 181 12.33 -9.91 -15.84
C TRP A 181 13.53 -9.30 -16.52
N GLY A 182 14.26 -10.07 -17.33
CA GLY A 182 15.46 -9.55 -17.96
C GLY A 182 16.21 -10.55 -18.83
N TRP A 183 17.31 -10.07 -19.42
CA TRP A 183 18.26 -10.92 -20.12
C TRP A 183 19.18 -11.59 -19.10
N LEU A 184 18.69 -12.63 -18.42
CA LEU A 184 19.39 -13.21 -17.29
C LEU A 184 20.59 -14.04 -17.74
N LYS A 185 21.72 -13.87 -17.04
CA LYS A 185 22.86 -14.78 -17.09
C LYS A 185 23.07 -15.44 -15.74
N TRP A 186 22.13 -16.28 -15.32
CA TRP A 186 22.28 -17.07 -14.10
C TRP A 186 23.09 -18.36 -14.32
N GLU A 187 23.17 -18.84 -15.58
CA GLU A 187 23.88 -20.07 -15.93
C GLU A 187 25.20 -19.84 -16.69
N THR A 188 26.09 -20.85 -16.62
CA THR A 188 27.35 -20.91 -17.38
C THR A 188 27.42 -22.20 -18.21
N PRO A 189 27.58 -22.13 -19.55
CA PRO A 189 27.71 -20.92 -20.35
C PRO A 189 26.36 -20.20 -20.53
N PRO A 190 26.37 -18.85 -20.59
CA PRO A 190 25.14 -18.10 -20.80
C PRO A 190 24.57 -18.39 -22.19
N SER A 191 23.32 -18.85 -22.23
CA SER A 191 22.49 -18.82 -23.42
C SER A 191 21.99 -17.39 -23.59
N LEU A 192 22.29 -16.76 -24.73
CA LEU A 192 21.87 -15.38 -25.05
C LEU A 192 20.38 -15.28 -25.43
N ASP A 193 19.65 -16.40 -25.38
CA ASP A 193 18.27 -16.52 -25.84
C ASP A 193 17.25 -16.60 -24.67
N ASP A 194 17.70 -16.58 -23.41
CA ASP A 194 16.85 -16.71 -22.22
C ASP A 194 16.40 -15.34 -21.66
N ALA A 195 15.64 -14.58 -22.46
CA ALA A 195 14.81 -13.53 -21.90
C ALA A 195 13.69 -14.18 -21.06
N GLY A 196 13.64 -13.88 -19.76
CA GLY A 196 12.66 -14.49 -18.89
C GLY A 196 12.55 -13.82 -17.53
N SER A 197 11.49 -14.18 -16.81
CA SER A 197 11.31 -13.74 -15.42
C SER A 197 12.07 -14.65 -14.46
N PHE A 198 12.49 -14.12 -13.32
CA PHE A 198 13.08 -14.90 -12.24
C PHE A 198 12.41 -14.62 -10.91
N VAL A 199 12.61 -15.54 -9.97
CA VAL A 199 12.40 -15.32 -8.54
C VAL A 199 13.61 -15.86 -7.81
N ALA A 200 14.20 -15.07 -6.94
CA ALA A 200 15.29 -15.45 -6.04
C ALA A 200 14.86 -15.27 -4.59
N LYS A 201 15.25 -16.20 -3.73
CA LYS A 201 15.09 -16.10 -2.27
C LYS A 201 16.44 -15.82 -1.63
N LEU A 202 16.51 -14.79 -0.81
CA LEU A 202 17.64 -14.50 0.07
C LEU A 202 17.19 -14.62 1.52
N ASP A 203 18.07 -15.14 2.37
CA ASP A 203 17.82 -15.13 3.81
C ASP A 203 17.91 -13.71 4.40
N SER A 204 17.51 -13.57 5.67
CA SER A 204 17.56 -12.29 6.39
C SER A 204 18.95 -11.63 6.47
N SER A 205 20.03 -12.36 6.16
CA SER A 205 21.43 -11.87 6.08
C SER A 205 21.89 -11.53 4.66
N GLY A 206 21.03 -11.71 3.67
CA GLY A 206 21.30 -11.43 2.26
C GLY A 206 21.96 -12.60 1.52
N VAL A 207 22.03 -13.80 2.09
CA VAL A 207 22.59 -14.97 1.41
C VAL A 207 21.51 -15.60 0.52
N GLU A 208 21.81 -15.75 -0.77
CA GLU A 208 20.90 -16.43 -1.71
C GLU A 208 20.72 -17.90 -1.31
N MET A 209 19.46 -18.30 -1.14
CA MET A 209 19.08 -19.66 -0.79
C MET A 209 18.73 -20.48 -2.04
N TRP A 210 18.00 -19.88 -2.98
CA TRP A 210 17.64 -20.47 -4.26
C TRP A 210 17.17 -19.39 -5.24
N HIS A 211 17.16 -19.71 -6.52
CA HIS A 211 16.47 -18.96 -7.57
C HIS A 211 15.72 -19.92 -8.51
N ALA A 212 14.73 -19.39 -9.21
CA ALA A 212 13.94 -20.10 -10.20
C ALA A 212 13.72 -19.19 -11.42
N LEU A 213 13.91 -19.76 -12.61
CA LEU A 213 13.61 -19.09 -13.87
C LEU A 213 12.20 -19.47 -14.33
N LEU A 214 11.37 -18.48 -14.59
CA LEU A 214 10.08 -18.64 -15.26
C LEU A 214 10.33 -18.53 -16.78
N VAL A 215 10.90 -19.59 -17.32
CA VAL A 215 11.30 -19.67 -18.73
C VAL A 215 10.07 -19.64 -19.64
N GLY A 216 10.14 -18.84 -20.71
CA GLY A 216 9.07 -18.72 -21.71
C GLY A 216 8.10 -17.57 -21.49
N THR A 217 8.36 -16.67 -20.52
CA THR A 217 7.58 -15.43 -20.37
C THR A 217 7.90 -14.39 -21.46
N GLY A 218 9.04 -14.53 -22.16
CA GLY A 218 9.51 -13.52 -23.11
C GLY A 218 10.23 -12.36 -22.41
N PRO A 219 10.55 -11.27 -23.15
CA PRO A 219 11.33 -10.14 -22.64
C PRO A 219 10.56 -9.21 -21.72
N PHE A 220 9.24 -9.39 -21.58
CA PHE A 220 8.37 -8.69 -20.66
C PHE A 220 7.83 -9.73 -19.67
N GLY A 221 7.83 -9.45 -18.36
CA GLY A 221 7.69 -10.53 -17.39
C GLY A 221 7.03 -10.18 -16.07
N LEU A 222 7.65 -10.61 -14.97
CA LEU A 222 7.14 -10.52 -13.60
C LEU A 222 7.20 -9.08 -13.06
N GLU A 223 6.05 -8.54 -12.71
CA GLU A 223 5.91 -7.16 -12.20
C GLU A 223 5.63 -7.14 -10.68
N ALA A 224 5.05 -8.20 -10.10
CA ALA A 224 4.76 -8.23 -8.66
C ALA A 224 4.94 -9.60 -8.00
N LEU A 225 5.24 -9.57 -6.69
CA LEU A 225 5.40 -10.74 -5.83
C LEU A 225 4.55 -10.65 -4.56
N ALA A 226 4.03 -11.79 -4.12
CA ALA A 226 3.52 -11.97 -2.76
C ALA A 226 3.98 -13.32 -2.20
N VAL A 227 4.07 -13.43 -0.88
CA VAL A 227 4.49 -14.66 -0.19
C VAL A 227 3.48 -15.06 0.88
N ASP A 228 3.15 -16.35 0.94
CA ASP A 228 2.27 -16.89 1.99
C ASP A 228 3.04 -17.31 3.25
N VAL A 229 2.30 -17.65 4.30
CA VAL A 229 2.86 -18.05 5.62
C VAL A 229 3.74 -19.30 5.56
N ASP A 230 3.58 -20.13 4.52
CA ASP A 230 4.38 -21.35 4.31
C ASP A 230 5.66 -21.06 3.48
N GLY A 231 5.86 -19.82 3.06
CA GLY A 231 6.97 -19.40 2.21
C GLY A 231 6.77 -19.77 0.74
N ASN A 232 5.55 -20.06 0.28
CA ASN A 232 5.28 -20.17 -1.15
C ASN A 232 5.15 -18.77 -1.73
N VAL A 233 5.79 -18.55 -2.88
CA VAL A 233 5.80 -17.26 -3.57
C VAL A 233 4.82 -17.29 -4.75
N TYR A 234 4.12 -16.19 -4.93
CA TYR A 234 3.17 -15.97 -6.01
C TYR A 234 3.70 -14.81 -6.84
N ALA A 235 3.88 -15.06 -8.13
CA ALA A 235 4.38 -14.11 -9.10
C ALA A 235 3.25 -13.71 -10.05
N ALA A 236 3.08 -12.42 -10.26
CA ALA A 236 2.21 -11.84 -11.28
C ALA A 236 3.03 -11.07 -12.30
N GLY A 237 2.55 -11.05 -13.54
CA GLY A 237 3.18 -10.30 -14.62
C GLY A 237 2.51 -10.59 -15.95
N ARG A 238 3.28 -10.53 -17.02
CA ARG A 238 2.81 -10.73 -18.41
C ARG A 238 3.68 -11.70 -19.19
N SER A 239 3.11 -12.26 -20.25
CA SER A 239 3.79 -13.22 -21.10
C SER A 239 3.20 -13.23 -22.51
N GLU A 240 4.06 -13.40 -23.51
CA GLU A 240 3.70 -13.50 -24.94
C GLU A 240 3.42 -14.94 -25.40
N ALA A 241 3.60 -15.91 -24.50
CA ALA A 241 3.45 -17.32 -24.81
C ALA A 241 2.91 -18.14 -23.63
N THR A 242 2.34 -19.30 -23.96
CA THR A 242 2.06 -20.35 -22.96
C THR A 242 3.37 -21.00 -22.50
N TRP A 243 3.53 -21.18 -21.19
CA TRP A 243 4.63 -21.93 -20.60
C TRP A 243 4.13 -22.88 -19.50
N GLY A 244 4.86 -23.97 -19.27
CA GLY A 244 4.48 -25.02 -18.31
C GLY A 244 3.19 -25.76 -18.70
N ASN A 245 2.36 -26.08 -17.71
CA ASN A 245 1.05 -26.72 -17.88
C ASN A 245 0.00 -25.88 -17.15
N PRO A 246 -0.43 -24.75 -17.72
CA PRO A 246 -1.27 -23.82 -17.01
C PRO A 246 -2.71 -24.30 -16.90
N ILE A 247 -3.38 -23.82 -15.85
CA ILE A 247 -4.81 -24.05 -15.60
C ILE A 247 -5.64 -23.49 -16.75
N ASN A 248 -5.34 -22.27 -17.17
CA ASN A 248 -5.85 -21.67 -18.40
C ASN A 248 -4.67 -21.27 -19.30
N PRO A 249 -4.68 -21.63 -20.60
CA PRO A 249 -3.63 -21.26 -21.53
C PRO A 249 -3.71 -19.78 -21.92
N HIS A 250 -2.60 -19.28 -22.47
CA HIS A 250 -2.52 -17.97 -23.14
C HIS A 250 -3.52 -17.88 -24.30
N SER A 251 -4.24 -16.78 -24.38
CA SER A 251 -5.34 -16.43 -25.28
C SER A 251 -4.97 -15.53 -26.47
N GLY A 252 -3.82 -14.84 -26.46
CA GLY A 252 -3.42 -13.98 -27.60
C GLY A 252 -2.39 -12.92 -27.22
N GLY A 253 -2.13 -11.95 -28.11
CA GLY A 253 -1.21 -10.82 -27.93
C GLY A 253 -0.14 -10.94 -26.83
N VAL A 254 -0.48 -10.42 -25.65
CA VAL A 254 0.25 -10.55 -24.39
C VAL A 254 -0.80 -10.84 -23.32
N ASP A 255 -0.62 -11.87 -22.49
CA ASP A 255 -1.55 -12.14 -21.39
C ASP A 255 -0.91 -12.00 -20.01
N GLY A 256 -1.73 -11.57 -19.05
CA GLY A 256 -1.40 -11.61 -17.63
C GLY A 256 -1.23 -13.05 -17.15
N PHE A 257 -0.19 -13.33 -16.37
CA PHE A 257 0.00 -14.64 -15.74
C PHE A 257 0.08 -14.52 -14.22
N VAL A 258 -0.38 -15.56 -13.53
CA VAL A 258 -0.09 -15.81 -12.11
C VAL A 258 0.59 -17.16 -11.98
N ALA A 259 1.66 -17.22 -11.20
CA ALA A 259 2.42 -18.44 -10.92
C ALA A 259 2.63 -18.63 -9.42
N LYS A 260 2.40 -19.83 -8.89
CA LYS A 260 2.77 -20.20 -7.52
C LYS A 260 4.01 -21.09 -7.56
N LEU A 261 5.05 -20.73 -6.82
CA LEU A 261 6.23 -21.55 -6.57
C LEU A 261 6.26 -21.94 -5.09
N ASN A 262 6.73 -23.14 -4.78
CA ASN A 262 6.92 -23.57 -3.39
C ASN A 262 8.14 -22.89 -2.75
N ASN A 263 8.34 -23.11 -1.46
CA ASN A 263 9.46 -22.55 -0.69
C ASN A 263 10.87 -23.03 -1.10
N THR A 264 10.97 -23.88 -2.13
CA THR A 264 12.21 -24.35 -2.76
C THR A 264 12.36 -23.89 -4.22
N GLY A 265 11.47 -23.00 -4.70
CA GLY A 265 11.49 -22.49 -6.08
C GLY A 265 10.84 -23.41 -7.12
N GLY A 266 10.19 -24.50 -6.72
CA GLY A 266 9.49 -25.40 -7.63
C GLY A 266 8.09 -24.89 -8.00
N LEU A 267 7.82 -24.71 -9.30
CA LEU A 267 6.50 -24.33 -9.82
C LEU A 267 5.42 -25.32 -9.38
N LYS A 268 4.37 -24.82 -8.73
CA LYS A 268 3.19 -25.58 -8.27
C LYS A 268 2.04 -25.50 -9.26
N TRP A 269 1.73 -24.31 -9.73
CA TRP A 269 0.73 -24.06 -10.76
C TRP A 269 0.98 -22.69 -11.39
N ASN A 270 0.45 -22.50 -12.61
CA ASN A 270 0.31 -21.20 -13.24
C ASN A 270 -1.04 -21.10 -13.96
N THR A 271 -1.50 -19.88 -14.20
CA THR A 271 -2.68 -19.60 -15.02
C THR A 271 -2.48 -18.31 -15.78
N PHE A 272 -3.09 -18.22 -16.96
CA PHE A 272 -3.16 -16.99 -17.73
C PHE A 272 -4.56 -16.38 -17.62
N MET A 273 -4.63 -15.07 -17.80
CA MET A 273 -5.87 -14.31 -17.93
C MET A 273 -5.66 -13.10 -18.82
N GLY A 274 -6.60 -12.87 -19.72
CA GLY A 274 -6.53 -11.80 -20.68
C GLY A 274 -7.49 -12.01 -21.84
N SER A 275 -7.44 -11.06 -22.76
CA SER A 275 -8.18 -11.02 -24.00
C SER A 275 -7.37 -11.62 -25.15
N SER A 276 -7.72 -11.30 -26.39
CA SER A 276 -6.85 -11.60 -27.54
C SER A 276 -5.81 -10.50 -27.81
N GLY A 277 -5.90 -9.38 -27.09
CA GLY A 277 -5.04 -8.20 -27.20
C GLY A 277 -3.91 -8.21 -26.18
N THR A 278 -3.53 -7.02 -25.70
CA THR A 278 -2.53 -6.85 -24.64
C THR A 278 -3.23 -6.82 -23.28
N ASP A 279 -2.74 -7.66 -22.36
CA ASP A 279 -3.22 -7.81 -21.01
C ASP A 279 -2.02 -8.06 -20.07
N PHE A 280 -1.96 -7.38 -18.95
CA PHE A 280 -0.89 -7.57 -17.97
C PHE A 280 -1.38 -7.33 -16.54
N LEU A 281 -0.66 -7.91 -15.59
CA LEU A 281 -0.89 -7.77 -14.15
C LEU A 281 0.25 -6.95 -13.56
N GLU A 282 -0.11 -5.93 -12.78
CA GLU A 282 0.83 -5.00 -12.13
C GLU A 282 0.87 -5.22 -10.61
N GLY A 283 -0.26 -5.58 -10.00
CA GLY A 283 -0.35 -5.78 -8.55
C GLY A 283 -0.78 -7.20 -8.17
N ILE A 284 -0.29 -7.71 -7.03
CA ILE A 284 -0.72 -8.98 -6.43
C ILE A 284 -0.82 -8.88 -4.91
N ALA A 285 -1.92 -9.40 -4.35
CA ALA A 285 -2.11 -9.55 -2.91
C ALA A 285 -2.69 -10.92 -2.55
N LEU A 286 -2.47 -11.35 -1.31
CA LEU A 286 -2.96 -12.61 -0.77
C LEU A 286 -3.86 -12.38 0.45
N ASP A 287 -4.93 -13.16 0.58
CA ASP A 287 -5.62 -13.26 1.87
C ASP A 287 -5.04 -14.40 2.74
N GLY A 288 -5.46 -14.43 4.01
CA GLY A 288 -5.00 -15.45 4.96
C GLY A 288 -5.42 -16.89 4.64
N SER A 289 -6.27 -17.11 3.62
CA SER A 289 -6.62 -18.44 3.11
C SER A 289 -5.79 -18.85 1.89
N GLY A 290 -4.87 -17.99 1.44
CA GLY A 290 -4.05 -18.19 0.25
C GLY A 290 -4.81 -17.96 -1.06
N ASN A 291 -5.95 -17.27 -1.04
CA ASN A 291 -6.55 -16.78 -2.29
C ASN A 291 -5.71 -15.62 -2.82
N VAL A 292 -5.66 -15.50 -4.14
CA VAL A 292 -4.83 -14.52 -4.85
C VAL A 292 -5.72 -13.45 -5.45
N TYR A 293 -5.34 -12.20 -5.26
CA TYR A 293 -6.00 -11.03 -5.84
C TYR A 293 -4.98 -10.34 -6.74
N VAL A 294 -5.38 -10.05 -7.97
CA VAL A 294 -4.51 -9.39 -8.94
C VAL A 294 -5.21 -8.20 -9.58
N GLY A 295 -4.43 -7.17 -9.87
CA GLY A 295 -4.87 -5.97 -10.56
C GLY A 295 -4.02 -5.74 -11.81
N GLY A 296 -4.60 -5.13 -12.84
CA GLY A 296 -3.87 -4.82 -14.06
C GLY A 296 -4.71 -4.16 -15.14
N MET A 297 -4.27 -4.30 -16.39
CA MET A 297 -4.87 -3.68 -17.56
C MET A 297 -5.13 -4.70 -18.67
N SER A 298 -6.20 -4.45 -19.42
CA SER A 298 -6.64 -5.24 -20.56
C SER A 298 -7.13 -4.33 -21.68
N GLU A 299 -6.77 -4.62 -22.93
CA GLU A 299 -7.23 -3.83 -24.09
C GLU A 299 -8.64 -4.17 -24.56
N ALA A 300 -9.23 -5.28 -24.08
CA ALA A 300 -10.52 -5.74 -24.54
C ALA A 300 -11.25 -6.59 -23.49
N THR A 301 -12.55 -6.76 -23.68
CA THR A 301 -13.33 -7.66 -22.82
C THR A 301 -12.88 -9.12 -23.00
N TRP A 302 -12.91 -9.89 -21.90
CA TRP A 302 -12.67 -11.32 -21.88
C TRP A 302 -13.53 -12.01 -20.82
N GLY A 303 -13.74 -13.32 -20.95
CA GLY A 303 -14.50 -14.10 -19.96
C GLY A 303 -15.94 -13.60 -19.76
N THR A 304 -16.37 -13.61 -18.50
CA THR A 304 -17.69 -13.13 -18.05
C THR A 304 -17.49 -12.23 -16.83
N PRO A 305 -17.10 -10.97 -17.03
CA PRO A 305 -16.80 -10.07 -15.92
C PRO A 305 -18.08 -9.68 -15.17
N ILE A 306 -17.92 -9.29 -13.91
CA ILE A 306 -19.00 -8.72 -13.09
C ILE A 306 -19.44 -7.38 -13.68
N ASN A 307 -18.51 -6.43 -13.78
CA ASN A 307 -18.72 -5.19 -14.54
C ASN A 307 -18.15 -5.34 -15.96
N PRO A 308 -18.91 -5.00 -17.00
CA PRO A 308 -18.44 -5.12 -18.38
C PRO A 308 -17.27 -4.17 -18.65
N TYR A 309 -16.52 -4.46 -19.71
CA TYR A 309 -15.43 -3.62 -20.18
C TYR A 309 -15.90 -2.18 -20.45
N GLY A 310 -15.40 -1.22 -19.66
CA GLY A 310 -15.65 0.21 -19.78
C GLY A 310 -14.39 1.08 -19.62
N GLY A 311 -13.27 0.42 -19.32
CA GLY A 311 -11.92 0.93 -19.07
C GLY A 311 -10.98 -0.28 -19.06
N GLY A 312 -9.68 -0.04 -19.30
CA GLY A 312 -8.70 -1.13 -19.36
C GLY A 312 -8.39 -1.74 -18.00
N ALA A 313 -8.58 -0.99 -16.90
CA ALA A 313 -8.31 -1.44 -15.55
C ALA A 313 -9.22 -2.62 -15.14
N PHE A 314 -8.65 -3.64 -14.53
CA PHE A 314 -9.41 -4.75 -13.97
C PHE A 314 -8.79 -5.30 -12.69
N ALA A 315 -9.63 -5.99 -11.91
CA ALA A 315 -9.19 -6.82 -10.78
C ALA A 315 -9.77 -8.23 -10.90
N ALA A 316 -9.04 -9.23 -10.41
CA ALA A 316 -9.48 -10.62 -10.39
C ALA A 316 -9.09 -11.33 -9.08
N LYS A 317 -9.89 -12.34 -8.73
CA LYS A 317 -9.60 -13.26 -7.63
C LYS A 317 -9.41 -14.68 -8.16
N LEU A 318 -8.34 -15.33 -7.71
CA LEU A 318 -8.10 -16.75 -7.84
C LEU A 318 -8.21 -17.42 -6.47
N ASP A 319 -8.67 -18.66 -6.42
CA ASP A 319 -8.50 -19.48 -5.21
C ASP A 319 -7.05 -19.96 -5.04
N SER A 320 -6.75 -20.61 -3.93
CA SER A 320 -5.40 -21.13 -3.63
C SER A 320 -4.90 -22.22 -4.59
N SER A 321 -5.79 -22.77 -5.43
CA SER A 321 -5.46 -23.71 -6.51
C SER A 321 -5.19 -23.02 -7.85
N GLY A 322 -5.35 -21.69 -7.93
CA GLY A 322 -5.12 -20.89 -9.14
C GLY A 322 -6.36 -20.77 -10.04
N VAL A 323 -7.54 -21.22 -9.59
CA VAL A 323 -8.78 -21.13 -10.38
C VAL A 323 -9.44 -19.77 -10.15
N ARG A 324 -9.71 -19.04 -11.23
CA ARG A 324 -10.39 -17.74 -11.19
C ARG A 324 -11.82 -17.87 -10.66
N GLN A 325 -12.10 -17.16 -9.58
CA GLN A 325 -13.41 -17.10 -8.93
C GLN A 325 -14.27 -15.97 -9.52
N TRP A 326 -13.66 -14.80 -9.69
CA TRP A 326 -14.29 -13.65 -10.33
C TRP A 326 -13.24 -12.75 -10.98
N HIS A 327 -13.70 -11.91 -11.90
CA HIS A 327 -12.99 -10.72 -12.33
C HIS A 327 -14.00 -9.61 -12.62
N THR A 328 -13.56 -8.36 -12.53
CA THR A 328 -14.37 -7.19 -12.79
C THR A 328 -13.51 -6.13 -13.47
N PHE A 329 -14.09 -5.41 -14.43
CA PHE A 329 -13.49 -4.18 -14.92
C PHE A 329 -13.81 -3.02 -13.97
N ILE A 330 -12.89 -2.07 -13.92
CA ILE A 330 -12.92 -0.84 -13.12
C ILE A 330 -12.75 0.32 -14.11
N GLU A 331 -13.18 1.53 -13.74
CA GLU A 331 -12.98 2.68 -14.61
C GLU A 331 -11.48 3.02 -14.75
N GLY A 332 -11.13 3.70 -15.85
CA GLY A 332 -9.74 4.06 -16.15
C GLY A 332 -8.94 2.99 -16.93
N PRO A 333 -7.79 3.38 -17.50
CA PRO A 333 -6.98 2.48 -18.33
C PRO A 333 -6.09 1.52 -17.55
N TYR A 334 -5.67 1.85 -16.32
CA TYR A 334 -4.68 1.06 -15.56
C TYR A 334 -5.08 0.88 -14.10
N CYS A 335 -4.92 -0.33 -13.58
CA CYS A 335 -4.84 -0.65 -12.16
C CYS A 335 -3.36 -0.92 -11.87
N TRP A 336 -2.75 -0.13 -10.98
CA TRP A 336 -1.31 -0.22 -10.69
C TRP A 336 -1.01 -1.17 -9.55
N ASP A 337 -1.78 -1.11 -8.47
CA ASP A 337 -1.55 -1.96 -7.31
C ASP A 337 -2.86 -2.37 -6.64
N ILE A 338 -2.80 -3.43 -5.83
CA ILE A 338 -3.95 -4.06 -5.20
C ILE A 338 -3.62 -4.49 -3.77
N ALA A 339 -4.51 -4.18 -2.83
CA ALA A 339 -4.44 -4.65 -1.45
C ALA A 339 -5.75 -5.32 -1.03
N VAL A 340 -5.67 -6.25 -0.08
CA VAL A 340 -6.82 -6.97 0.46
C VAL A 340 -6.80 -6.97 1.98
N ASP A 341 -7.94 -6.68 2.60
CA ASP A 341 -8.08 -6.73 4.06
C ASP A 341 -8.47 -8.13 4.58
N GLY A 342 -8.43 -8.31 5.90
CA GLY A 342 -8.82 -9.58 6.54
C GLY A 342 -10.28 -9.98 6.33
N GLY A 343 -11.14 -9.05 5.89
CA GLY A 343 -12.53 -9.29 5.49
C GLY A 343 -12.70 -9.66 4.02
N GLN A 344 -11.59 -9.80 3.26
CA GLN A 344 -11.56 -9.99 1.81
C GLN A 344 -12.13 -8.81 1.02
N LYS A 345 -12.17 -7.60 1.58
CA LYS A 345 -12.43 -6.39 0.80
C LYS A 345 -11.15 -6.01 0.07
N VAL A 346 -11.30 -5.66 -1.19
CA VAL A 346 -10.19 -5.40 -2.11
C VAL A 346 -10.13 -3.91 -2.39
N TYR A 347 -8.93 -3.37 -2.43
CA TYR A 347 -8.66 -1.97 -2.73
C TYR A 347 -7.65 -1.92 -3.86
N VAL A 348 -7.86 -1.01 -4.81
CA VAL A 348 -6.95 -0.83 -5.95
C VAL A 348 -6.60 0.63 -6.15
N THR A 349 -5.42 0.90 -6.69
CA THR A 349 -5.02 2.19 -7.24
C THR A 349 -5.01 2.16 -8.76
N GLY A 350 -5.22 3.32 -9.38
CA GLY A 350 -5.15 3.46 -10.82
C GLY A 350 -5.19 4.92 -11.25
N VAL A 351 -5.33 5.14 -12.55
CA VAL A 351 -5.49 6.46 -13.18
C VAL A 351 -6.72 6.50 -14.07
N TRP A 352 -7.36 7.65 -14.23
CA TRP A 352 -8.51 7.80 -15.14
C TRP A 352 -8.10 8.12 -16.58
N ALA A 353 -8.95 7.72 -17.54
CA ALA A 353 -8.73 7.98 -18.96
C ALA A 353 -9.00 9.46 -19.30
N GLY A 354 -8.04 10.14 -19.93
CA GLY A 354 -8.27 11.45 -20.55
C GLY A 354 -8.14 12.66 -19.61
N GLU A 355 -7.99 12.44 -18.31
CA GLU A 355 -7.65 13.46 -17.31
C GLU A 355 -6.22 13.17 -16.86
N GLY A 356 -5.26 13.85 -17.50
CA GLY A 356 -3.87 13.42 -17.56
C GLY A 356 -3.16 13.05 -16.26
N HIS A 357 -3.66 13.44 -15.08
CA HIS A 357 -2.96 13.28 -13.81
C HIS A 357 -3.88 12.99 -12.60
N THR A 358 -5.06 12.41 -12.81
CA THR A 358 -5.98 12.09 -11.70
C THR A 358 -6.05 10.58 -11.46
N GLY A 359 -5.50 10.18 -10.31
CA GLY A 359 -5.50 8.82 -9.81
C GLY A 359 -6.75 8.53 -8.98
N PHE A 360 -7.09 7.26 -8.88
CA PHE A 360 -8.22 6.81 -8.08
C PHE A 360 -7.81 5.73 -7.09
N VAL A 361 -8.60 5.63 -6.02
CA VAL A 361 -8.71 4.43 -5.21
C VAL A 361 -10.12 3.89 -5.35
N ALA A 362 -10.24 2.60 -5.63
CA ALA A 362 -11.53 1.91 -5.69
C ALA A 362 -11.57 0.76 -4.68
N ALA A 363 -12.76 0.46 -4.17
CA ALA A 363 -12.98 -0.71 -3.33
C ALA A 363 -14.00 -1.67 -3.92
N LEU A 364 -13.65 -2.96 -3.88
CA LEU A 364 -14.52 -4.08 -4.24
C LEU A 364 -14.82 -4.89 -2.99
N ASN A 365 -16.03 -5.43 -2.91
CA ASN A 365 -16.34 -6.42 -1.87
C ASN A 365 -15.71 -7.79 -2.20
N ARG A 366 -15.87 -8.77 -1.30
CA ARG A 366 -15.33 -10.14 -1.44
C ARG A 366 -15.72 -10.86 -2.73
N ASP A 367 -16.85 -10.45 -3.31
CA ASP A 367 -17.47 -11.05 -4.49
C ASP A 367 -17.07 -10.29 -5.77
N GLY A 368 -16.20 -9.28 -5.69
CA GLY A 368 -15.71 -8.51 -6.83
C GLY A 368 -16.65 -7.39 -7.30
N VAL A 369 -17.66 -7.03 -6.50
CA VAL A 369 -18.59 -5.93 -6.85
C VAL A 369 -18.02 -4.60 -6.34
N LEU A 370 -17.86 -3.63 -7.25
CA LEU A 370 -17.45 -2.26 -6.94
C LEU A 370 -18.41 -1.62 -5.93
N GLN A 371 -17.85 -1.11 -4.84
CA GLN A 371 -18.58 -0.45 -3.75
C GLN A 371 -18.52 1.06 -3.89
N TRP A 372 -17.32 1.57 -4.16
CA TRP A 372 -17.04 2.99 -4.36
C TRP A 372 -15.72 3.18 -5.09
N GLU A 373 -15.55 4.39 -5.62
CA GLU A 373 -14.33 4.89 -6.24
C GLU A 373 -14.17 6.37 -5.87
N THR A 374 -12.97 6.77 -5.49
CA THR A 374 -12.66 8.16 -5.13
C THR A 374 -11.37 8.59 -5.79
N GLY A 375 -11.35 9.83 -6.30
CA GLY A 375 -10.17 10.42 -6.92
C GLY A 375 -9.28 11.15 -5.93
N LEU A 376 -7.99 11.20 -6.25
CA LEU A 376 -7.04 12.18 -5.76
C LEU A 376 -6.42 12.87 -6.98
N GLU A 377 -6.22 14.17 -6.93
CA GLU A 377 -5.54 14.92 -8.00
C GLU A 377 -4.03 14.66 -7.95
N ALA A 378 -3.63 13.41 -8.17
CA ALA A 378 -2.27 12.90 -8.24
C ALA A 378 -2.28 11.53 -8.94
N ILE A 379 -1.17 11.13 -9.55
CA ILE A 379 -1.01 9.75 -10.05
C ILE A 379 -0.79 8.85 -8.84
N LEU A 380 -1.63 7.81 -8.65
CA LEU A 380 -1.48 6.86 -7.56
C LEU A 380 -0.95 5.53 -8.10
N GLU A 381 0.14 5.04 -7.53
CA GLU A 381 0.91 3.91 -8.09
C GLU A 381 0.91 2.72 -7.13
N SER A 382 0.95 2.94 -5.81
CA SER A 382 1.06 1.87 -4.82
C SER A 382 0.05 2.03 -3.68
N ILE A 383 -0.41 0.91 -3.11
CA ILE A 383 -1.42 0.86 -2.07
C ILE A 383 -1.07 -0.11 -0.93
N ALA A 384 -1.25 0.35 0.30
CA ALA A 384 -1.07 -0.48 1.49
C ALA A 384 -2.22 -0.28 2.49
N LEU A 385 -2.39 -1.26 3.37
CA LEU A 385 -3.40 -1.23 4.43
C LEU A 385 -2.74 -1.39 5.79
N ASP A 386 -3.27 -0.69 6.80
CA ASP A 386 -2.95 -1.02 8.19
C ASP A 386 -3.94 -2.06 8.76
N ARG A 387 -3.71 -2.48 10.01
CA ARG A 387 -4.58 -3.44 10.72
C ARG A 387 -5.99 -2.91 11.02
N SER A 388 -6.16 -1.60 11.09
CA SER A 388 -7.46 -0.95 11.31
C SER A 388 -8.25 -0.82 10.00
N GLY A 389 -7.68 -1.22 8.85
CA GLY A 389 -8.29 -1.10 7.54
C GLY A 389 -8.23 0.32 6.98
N ASN A 390 -7.33 1.16 7.50
CA ASN A 390 -7.00 2.41 6.81
C ASN A 390 -6.22 2.08 5.55
N ILE A 391 -6.49 2.88 4.53
CA ILE A 391 -5.93 2.77 3.19
C ILE A 391 -4.86 3.83 3.06
N TYR A 392 -3.69 3.44 2.57
CA TYR A 392 -2.61 4.34 2.27
C TYR A 392 -2.31 4.21 0.80
N ALA A 393 -2.38 5.32 0.07
CA ALA A 393 -2.01 5.37 -1.34
C ALA A 393 -0.79 6.26 -1.50
N ALA A 394 0.20 5.77 -2.24
CA ALA A 394 1.39 6.53 -2.64
C ALA A 394 1.38 6.79 -4.13
N GLY A 395 1.98 7.91 -4.51
CA GLY A 395 1.90 8.42 -5.86
C GLY A 395 2.75 9.65 -6.07
N GLN A 396 2.49 10.38 -7.14
CA GLN A 396 3.26 11.57 -7.51
C GLN A 396 2.41 12.69 -8.09
N LEU A 397 2.88 13.93 -7.90
CA LEU A 397 2.20 15.13 -8.36
C LEU A 397 3.18 16.25 -8.72
N ASP A 398 2.97 16.92 -9.85
CA ASP A 398 3.79 18.04 -10.35
C ASP A 398 3.09 19.43 -10.34
N TRP A 399 1.83 19.51 -9.86
CA TRP A 399 1.02 20.75 -9.91
C TRP A 399 0.80 21.42 -8.55
N THR A 400 0.70 22.74 -8.56
CA THR A 400 0.56 23.60 -7.36
C THR A 400 -0.88 24.06 -7.08
N TRP A 401 -1.87 23.46 -7.74
CA TRP A 401 -3.30 23.68 -7.49
C TRP A 401 -3.99 22.33 -7.30
N GLY A 402 -5.15 22.34 -6.65
CA GLY A 402 -5.92 21.12 -6.44
C GLY A 402 -6.00 20.66 -4.99
N THR A 403 -6.46 19.44 -4.78
CA THR A 403 -6.32 18.75 -3.50
C THR A 403 -5.80 17.33 -3.77
N PRO A 404 -4.58 17.00 -3.33
CA PRO A 404 -3.66 17.76 -2.48
C PRO A 404 -2.87 18.89 -3.20
N VAL A 405 -2.50 19.98 -2.50
CA VAL A 405 -1.68 21.08 -3.08
C VAL A 405 -0.21 20.78 -2.87
N ASN A 406 0.56 20.56 -3.95
CA ASN A 406 2.00 20.39 -3.86
C ASN A 406 2.71 21.69 -3.40
N PRO A 407 3.48 21.68 -2.29
CA PRO A 407 4.22 22.85 -1.83
C PRO A 407 5.48 23.17 -2.67
N HIS A 408 5.98 22.23 -3.48
CA HIS A 408 7.19 22.39 -4.27
C HIS A 408 6.83 22.65 -5.74
N ALA A 409 6.86 23.91 -6.14
CA ALA A 409 6.55 24.30 -7.51
C ALA A 409 7.72 23.96 -8.45
N GLY A 410 7.52 23.04 -9.40
CA GLY A 410 8.41 22.88 -10.57
C GLY A 410 9.03 21.50 -10.81
N GLY A 411 8.60 20.46 -10.09
CA GLY A 411 8.99 19.07 -10.29
C GLY A 411 7.92 18.10 -9.79
N TRP A 412 8.07 16.81 -10.06
CA TRP A 412 7.24 15.75 -9.47
C TRP A 412 7.59 15.57 -8.00
N ASP A 413 6.60 15.49 -7.11
CA ASP A 413 6.83 15.16 -5.69
C ASP A 413 6.11 13.89 -5.26
N ALA A 414 6.78 13.14 -4.37
CA ALA A 414 6.25 11.92 -3.81
C ALA A 414 5.11 12.26 -2.84
N LEU A 415 3.91 11.79 -3.17
CA LEU A 415 2.71 11.93 -2.38
C LEU A 415 2.46 10.66 -1.58
N VAL A 416 2.00 10.82 -0.35
CA VAL A 416 1.25 9.79 0.37
C VAL A 416 -0.03 10.35 0.95
N ALA A 417 -1.11 9.58 0.85
CA ALA A 417 -2.42 9.90 1.39
C ALA A 417 -2.95 8.76 2.24
N LYS A 418 -3.38 9.06 3.46
CA LYS A 418 -4.14 8.14 4.33
C LYS A 418 -5.63 8.41 4.18
N MET A 419 -6.39 7.37 3.89
CA MET A 419 -7.83 7.35 3.73
C MET A 419 -8.42 6.33 4.69
N GLY A 420 -9.50 6.68 5.38
CA GLY A 420 -10.10 5.78 6.37
C GLY A 420 -11.60 5.97 6.47
N SER A 421 -12.32 4.86 6.64
CA SER A 421 -13.76 4.88 6.97
C SER A 421 -14.00 5.20 8.45
N THR A 422 -12.98 4.96 9.29
CA THR A 422 -12.97 5.24 10.72
C THR A 422 -12.61 6.68 11.00
N PHE A 423 -13.39 7.39 11.82
CA PHE A 423 -13.07 8.71 12.31
C PHE A 423 -12.20 8.61 13.57
N GLU A 424 -10.97 9.12 13.49
CA GLU A 424 -10.08 9.15 14.65
C GLU A 424 -10.57 10.21 15.64
N ILE A 425 -10.64 9.84 16.91
CA ILE A 425 -11.14 10.68 18.01
C ILE A 425 -10.10 10.74 19.12
N ASP A 426 -10.00 11.91 19.75
CA ASP A 426 -9.20 12.05 20.95
C ASP A 426 -9.95 11.42 22.13
N ILE A 427 -9.23 10.63 22.92
CA ILE A 427 -9.77 10.04 24.14
C ILE A 427 -8.82 10.29 25.32
N ASP A 428 -9.40 10.35 26.51
CA ASP A 428 -8.66 10.39 27.78
C ASP A 428 -9.23 9.31 28.71
N ILE A 429 -8.44 8.28 28.96
CA ILE A 429 -8.80 7.20 29.88
C ILE A 429 -8.49 7.68 31.28
N LYS A 430 -9.50 7.71 32.15
CA LYS A 430 -9.43 8.26 33.51
C LYS A 430 -9.06 9.74 33.49
N PRO A 431 -9.94 10.61 32.95
CA PRO A 431 -9.64 12.03 32.78
C PRO A 431 -9.10 12.72 34.03
N GLY A 432 -8.02 13.48 33.86
CA GLY A 432 -7.31 14.16 34.95
C GLY A 432 -6.34 13.28 35.75
N SER A 433 -6.04 12.06 35.29
CA SER A 433 -4.99 11.19 35.84
C SER A 433 -3.82 11.11 34.87
N GLN A 434 -2.58 11.02 35.36
CA GLN A 434 -1.45 10.51 34.57
C GLN A 434 -0.38 9.92 35.51
N PRO A 435 0.01 8.63 35.35
CA PRO A 435 -0.46 7.67 34.34
C PRO A 435 -1.89 7.19 34.59
N ASN A 436 -2.53 6.62 33.55
CA ASN A 436 -3.89 6.08 33.60
C ASN A 436 -3.88 4.69 34.23
N SER A 437 -3.64 4.64 35.54
CA SER A 437 -3.49 3.38 36.29
C SER A 437 -4.82 2.64 36.42
N ILE A 438 -4.87 1.39 35.94
CA ILE A 438 -6.02 0.48 35.96
C ILE A 438 -5.66 -0.83 36.65
N ASN A 439 -6.50 -1.27 37.58
CA ASN A 439 -6.43 -2.62 38.16
C ASN A 439 -7.38 -3.56 37.38
N LEU A 440 -6.79 -4.42 36.55
CA LEU A 440 -7.51 -5.40 35.72
C LEU A 440 -8.19 -6.46 36.60
N GLY A 441 -9.39 -6.88 36.22
CA GLY A 441 -10.13 -7.92 36.96
C GLY A 441 -10.85 -7.41 38.22
N SER A 442 -10.79 -6.11 38.52
CA SER A 442 -11.65 -5.51 39.55
C SER A 442 -13.09 -5.34 39.03
N ASN A 443 -14.11 -5.47 39.90
CA ASN A 443 -15.53 -5.28 39.55
C ASN A 443 -15.93 -3.79 39.31
N GLY A 444 -14.93 -2.92 39.10
CA GLY A 444 -15.08 -1.49 38.93
C GLY A 444 -15.42 -1.09 37.49
N THR A 445 -15.36 0.21 37.25
CA THR A 445 -15.37 0.79 35.90
C THR A 445 -14.25 1.80 35.79
N VAL A 446 -13.71 1.94 34.59
CA VAL A 446 -12.84 3.06 34.22
C VAL A 446 -13.66 4.07 33.41
N PRO A 447 -13.69 5.36 33.79
CA PRO A 447 -14.26 6.39 32.93
C PRO A 447 -13.31 6.66 31.77
N VAL A 448 -13.85 6.84 30.58
CA VAL A 448 -13.12 7.21 29.37
C VAL A 448 -13.86 8.39 28.76
N ALA A 449 -13.19 9.52 28.59
CA ALA A 449 -13.73 10.64 27.84
C ALA A 449 -13.40 10.46 26.36
N ILE A 450 -14.40 10.65 25.50
CA ILE A 450 -14.27 10.88 24.07
C ILE A 450 -14.44 12.38 23.88
N LEU A 451 -13.37 13.06 23.48
CA LEU A 451 -13.31 14.50 23.44
C LEU A 451 -14.00 15.05 22.19
N SER A 452 -14.81 16.08 22.37
CA SER A 452 -15.30 16.87 21.25
C SER A 452 -14.18 17.76 20.74
N THR A 453 -14.10 17.93 19.43
CA THR A 453 -13.12 18.80 18.76
C THR A 453 -13.84 19.68 17.74
N PRO A 454 -13.19 20.68 17.13
CA PRO A 454 -13.81 21.46 16.05
C PRO A 454 -14.33 20.59 14.89
N ASP A 455 -13.75 19.41 14.71
CA ASP A 455 -14.07 18.48 13.62
C ASP A 455 -14.91 17.28 14.08
N PHE A 456 -15.23 17.18 15.38
CA PHE A 456 -15.95 16.04 15.95
C PHE A 456 -16.89 16.40 17.11
N ASP A 457 -18.14 16.01 16.99
CA ASP A 457 -19.13 16.12 18.06
C ASP A 457 -19.25 14.78 18.80
N ALA A 458 -18.69 14.70 20.02
CA ALA A 458 -18.73 13.47 20.82
C ALA A 458 -20.16 13.07 21.23
N SER A 459 -21.12 13.99 21.22
CA SER A 459 -22.54 13.68 21.47
C SER A 459 -23.18 12.86 20.36
N SER A 460 -22.55 12.80 19.19
CA SER A 460 -22.97 11.96 18.07
C SER A 460 -22.62 10.49 18.26
N VAL A 461 -21.86 10.09 19.28
CA VAL A 461 -21.46 8.70 19.52
C VAL A 461 -22.59 7.89 20.14
N LYS A 462 -22.81 6.65 19.65
CA LYS A 462 -23.71 5.66 20.27
C LYS A 462 -23.00 4.95 21.43
N PRO A 463 -23.31 5.25 22.70
CA PRO A 463 -22.51 4.74 23.82
C PRO A 463 -22.57 3.21 23.99
N ASP A 464 -23.65 2.57 23.53
CA ASP A 464 -23.82 1.12 23.53
C ASP A 464 -22.96 0.39 22.49
N SER A 465 -22.49 1.11 21.47
CA SER A 465 -21.55 0.58 20.47
C SER A 465 -20.08 0.65 20.91
N VAL A 466 -19.79 1.41 21.97
CA VAL A 466 -18.42 1.70 22.37
C VAL A 466 -17.78 0.50 23.07
N THR A 467 -16.56 0.17 22.65
CA THR A 467 -15.70 -0.81 23.31
C THR A 467 -14.32 -0.21 23.56
N LEU A 468 -13.66 -0.59 24.65
CA LEU A 468 -12.26 -0.26 24.93
C LEU A 468 -11.52 -1.58 25.18
N ALA A 469 -10.49 -1.90 24.38
CA ALA A 469 -9.75 -3.17 24.47
C ALA A 469 -10.68 -4.39 24.62
N GLY A 470 -11.70 -4.49 23.77
CA GLY A 470 -12.70 -5.57 23.78
C GLY A 470 -13.82 -5.43 24.82
N ALA A 471 -13.65 -4.60 25.84
CA ALA A 471 -14.65 -4.40 26.89
C ALA A 471 -15.74 -3.41 26.48
N THR A 472 -17.00 -3.79 26.63
CA THR A 472 -18.15 -2.92 26.34
C THR A 472 -18.40 -1.90 27.46
N VAL A 473 -19.06 -0.79 27.12
CA VAL A 473 -19.59 0.15 28.12
C VAL A 473 -20.52 -0.57 29.10
N ARG A 474 -20.32 -0.34 30.40
CA ARG A 474 -21.13 -0.93 31.45
C ARG A 474 -22.54 -0.39 31.35
N VAL A 475 -23.54 -1.26 31.48
CA VAL A 475 -24.95 -0.85 31.53
C VAL A 475 -25.45 -0.74 32.96
N THR A 476 -26.28 0.26 33.24
CA THR A 476 -27.06 0.36 34.48
C THR A 476 -28.42 -0.30 34.32
N GLY A 477 -28.98 -0.83 35.42
CA GLY A 477 -30.39 -1.20 35.56
C GLY A 477 -31.06 -1.76 34.29
N LYS A 478 -31.90 -0.95 33.63
CA LYS A 478 -32.73 -1.32 32.47
C LYS A 478 -31.96 -1.46 31.14
N GLY A 479 -30.64 -1.66 31.18
CA GLY A 479 -29.80 -1.79 29.98
C GLY A 479 -29.32 -0.46 29.40
N THR A 480 -29.37 0.63 30.18
CA THR A 480 -28.89 1.96 29.73
C THR A 480 -27.38 2.03 29.90
N PRO A 481 -26.59 2.34 28.84
CA PRO A 481 -25.16 2.54 28.96
C PRO A 481 -24.81 3.60 30.02
N MET A 482 -23.77 3.33 30.81
CA MET A 482 -23.19 4.30 31.74
C MET A 482 -22.40 5.34 30.94
N ALA A 483 -23.10 6.37 30.50
CA ALA A 483 -22.53 7.47 29.75
C ALA A 483 -23.13 8.81 30.16
N SER A 484 -22.36 9.89 30.03
CA SER A 484 -22.78 11.26 30.31
C SER A 484 -22.03 12.25 29.42
N LEU A 485 -22.66 13.38 29.12
CA LEU A 485 -21.99 14.51 28.48
C LEU A 485 -21.43 15.45 29.54
N GLN A 486 -20.14 15.72 29.48
CA GLN A 486 -19.43 16.60 30.41
C GLN A 486 -18.24 17.21 29.67
N ASP A 487 -18.02 18.51 29.82
CA ASP A 487 -16.77 19.16 29.43
C ASP A 487 -15.66 18.74 30.41
N VAL A 488 -14.80 17.81 30.00
CA VAL A 488 -13.75 17.25 30.87
C VAL A 488 -12.43 17.97 30.72
N ASN A 489 -12.18 18.62 29.59
CA ASN A 489 -10.93 19.32 29.28
C ASN A 489 -10.99 20.84 29.54
N GLY A 490 -12.18 21.39 29.79
CA GLY A 490 -12.44 22.80 30.09
C GLY A 490 -12.48 23.71 28.86
N ASP A 491 -12.69 23.16 27.66
CA ASP A 491 -12.73 23.92 26.40
C ASP A 491 -14.12 24.56 26.11
N GLY A 492 -15.12 24.25 26.92
CA GLY A 492 -16.49 24.74 26.79
C GLY A 492 -17.38 23.92 25.85
N VAL A 493 -16.88 22.83 25.29
CA VAL A 493 -17.61 21.87 24.45
C VAL A 493 -17.85 20.58 25.26
N PRO A 494 -19.08 20.03 25.31
CA PRO A 494 -19.32 18.79 26.04
C PRO A 494 -18.65 17.58 25.40
N ASP A 495 -17.92 16.80 26.19
CA ASP A 495 -17.33 15.51 25.81
C ASP A 495 -18.25 14.34 26.20
N LEU A 496 -18.11 13.19 25.55
CA LEU A 496 -18.81 11.98 25.95
C LEU A 496 -17.95 11.16 26.92
N VAL A 497 -18.39 11.04 28.18
CA VAL A 497 -17.76 10.17 29.17
C VAL A 497 -18.51 8.85 29.24
N VAL A 498 -17.84 7.74 28.95
CA VAL A 498 -18.37 6.38 29.10
C VAL A 498 -17.65 5.63 30.22
N HIS A 499 -18.33 4.68 30.86
CA HIS A 499 -17.74 3.85 31.91
C HIS A 499 -17.60 2.40 31.44
N VAL A 500 -16.37 1.93 31.25
CA VAL A 500 -16.06 0.58 30.75
C VAL A 500 -15.72 -0.35 31.92
N SER A 501 -16.22 -1.59 31.88
CA SER A 501 -15.96 -2.59 32.92
C SER A 501 -14.50 -3.05 32.93
N THR A 502 -13.81 -2.89 34.06
CA THR A 502 -12.39 -3.25 34.20
C THR A 502 -12.12 -4.76 34.23
N GLU A 503 -13.13 -5.57 34.53
CA GLU A 503 -13.06 -7.03 34.51
C GLU A 503 -13.10 -7.62 33.09
N ALA A 504 -13.62 -6.87 32.12
CA ALA A 504 -13.79 -7.30 30.74
C ALA A 504 -12.68 -6.81 29.80
N LEU A 505 -11.71 -6.02 30.32
CA LEU A 505 -10.61 -5.48 29.52
C LEU A 505 -9.65 -6.59 29.09
N GLU A 506 -9.52 -6.79 27.79
CA GLU A 506 -8.63 -7.77 27.18
C GLU A 506 -7.26 -7.15 26.90
N VAL A 507 -6.45 -6.99 27.94
CA VAL A 507 -5.11 -6.38 27.86
C VAL A 507 -4.03 -7.40 28.23
N THR A 508 -3.07 -7.63 27.34
CA THR A 508 -1.99 -8.62 27.53
C THR A 508 -0.63 -7.96 27.75
N GLY A 509 -0.13 -7.98 29.00
CA GLY A 509 1.28 -7.72 29.35
C GLY A 509 1.78 -6.27 29.18
N GLY A 510 2.77 -5.86 30.00
CA GLY A 510 3.39 -4.52 29.96
C GLY A 510 3.05 -3.62 31.16
N THR A 511 3.91 -2.64 31.45
CA THR A 511 3.66 -1.61 32.48
C THR A 511 2.87 -0.43 31.93
N ASP A 512 3.12 -0.03 30.68
CA ASP A 512 2.37 1.00 29.95
C ASP A 512 1.94 0.38 28.62
N VAL A 513 0.64 0.37 28.35
CA VAL A 513 0.04 -0.30 27.18
C VAL A 513 -0.91 0.66 26.48
N GLU A 514 -0.71 0.91 25.19
CA GLU A 514 -1.69 1.63 24.36
C GLU A 514 -2.92 0.73 24.16
N VAL A 515 -4.09 1.26 24.46
CA VAL A 515 -5.37 0.57 24.26
C VAL A 515 -6.24 1.36 23.30
N VAL A 516 -7.06 0.63 22.55
CA VAL A 516 -7.90 1.18 21.50
C VAL A 516 -9.35 1.20 21.97
N LEU A 517 -9.99 2.35 21.86
CA LEU A 517 -11.44 2.53 21.93
C LEU A 517 -12.00 2.50 20.52
N SER A 518 -13.08 1.76 20.29
CA SER A 518 -13.83 1.78 19.04
C SER A 518 -15.31 2.00 19.31
N GLY A 519 -16.04 2.54 18.34
CA GLY A 519 -17.48 2.73 18.44
C GLY A 519 -18.11 3.15 17.12
N LEU A 520 -19.40 3.50 17.18
CA LEU A 520 -20.16 4.04 16.07
C LEU A 520 -20.80 5.36 16.48
N THR A 521 -20.90 6.30 15.56
CA THR A 521 -21.79 7.47 15.67
C THR A 521 -23.25 7.10 15.38
N VAL A 522 -24.18 8.01 15.68
CA VAL A 522 -25.63 7.87 15.47
C VAL A 522 -25.96 7.54 14.01
N ASP A 523 -25.28 8.19 13.08
CA ASP A 523 -25.35 7.99 11.62
C ASP A 523 -24.56 6.77 11.12
N GLY A 524 -23.85 6.06 12.01
CA GLY A 524 -23.22 4.77 11.71
C GLY A 524 -21.76 4.86 11.24
N ARG A 525 -21.09 5.99 11.42
CA ARG A 525 -19.65 6.14 11.15
C ARG A 525 -18.84 5.41 12.22
N LEU A 526 -17.85 4.62 11.82
CA LEU A 526 -16.91 4.01 12.77
C LEU A 526 -16.04 5.10 13.38
N ILE A 527 -15.78 5.02 14.68
CA ILE A 527 -14.82 5.89 15.38
C ILE A 527 -13.77 5.05 16.08
N GLU A 528 -12.56 5.58 16.20
CA GLU A 528 -11.47 4.94 16.93
C GLU A 528 -10.65 5.99 17.69
N GLY A 529 -10.34 5.73 18.94
CA GLY A 529 -9.47 6.56 19.77
C GLY A 529 -8.44 5.72 20.51
N ARG A 530 -7.32 6.31 20.87
CA ARG A 530 -6.20 5.59 21.52
C ARG A 530 -5.68 6.37 22.70
N ASP A 531 -5.36 5.67 23.77
CA ASP A 531 -4.70 6.23 24.94
C ASP A 531 -3.92 5.13 25.68
N THR A 532 -2.96 5.52 26.52
CA THR A 532 -2.06 4.62 27.23
C THR A 532 -2.53 4.40 28.66
N ILE A 533 -2.67 3.13 29.05
CA ILE A 533 -2.98 2.74 30.42
C ILE A 533 -1.76 2.14 31.12
N ARG A 534 -1.72 2.27 32.45
CA ARG A 534 -0.76 1.58 33.30
C ARG A 534 -1.43 0.46 34.06
N VAL A 535 -1.07 -0.79 33.78
CA VAL A 535 -1.63 -1.94 34.49
C VAL A 535 -1.00 -2.04 35.89
N VAL A 536 -1.83 -1.89 36.93
CA VAL A 536 -1.43 -2.04 38.33
C VAL A 536 -2.07 -3.31 38.91
N ARG A 537 -1.34 -4.02 39.77
CA ARG A 537 -1.82 -5.25 40.45
C ARG A 537 -2.45 -4.92 41.79
#